data_AF-A0A350IY48-F1
#
_entry.id   AF-A0A350IY48-F1
#
_cell.length_a   1.000
_cell.length_b   1.000
_cell.length_c   1.000
_cell.angle_alpha   90.00
_cell.angle_beta   90.00
_cell.angle_gamma   90.00
#
_symmetry.space_group_name_H-M   'P 1'
#
loop_
_entity.id
_entity.type
_entity.pdbx_description
1 polymer ?
#
loop_
_entity_poly.entity_id
_entity_poly.type
_entity_poly.pdbx_seq_one_letter_code
_entity_poly.pdbx_strand_id
1 'polypeptide(L)'
;FLVPSAMLSAVSALAAQNMGAGNHQRGRQVLYYAIVICICFGVICSIAAQPFADQIVGLFVKDAPKVTLLGGQYLRAYVFDCIFAGVHFCFSGYFSAYGKSIYSFIH
;
A
#
# COMPACT_ATOMS: atom_id res chain seq x y z
N PHE A 1 -4.41 4.56 -2.84
CA PHE A 1 -5.25 3.41 -2.45
C PHE A 1 -5.23 2.23 -3.40
N LEU A 2 -5.02 2.40 -4.72
CA LEU A 2 -5.05 1.26 -5.66
C LEU A 2 -4.09 0.12 -5.27
N VAL A 3 -2.82 0.44 -5.01
CA VAL A 3 -1.79 -0.56 -4.65
C VAL A 3 -2.16 -1.32 -3.36
N PRO A 4 -2.45 -0.66 -2.22
CA PRO A 4 -2.95 -1.36 -1.03
C PRO A 4 -4.16 -2.27 -1.29
N SER A 5 -5.18 -1.79 -1.99
CA SER A 5 -6.38 -2.59 -2.27
C SER A 5 -6.13 -3.82 -3.18
N ALA A 6 -5.20 -3.68 -4.13
CA ALA A 6 -4.79 -4.79 -4.99
C ALA A 6 -4.04 -5.85 -4.19
N MET A 7 -3.13 -5.42 -3.31
CA MET A 7 -2.38 -6.32 -2.44
C MET A 7 -3.26 -7.04 -1.42
N LEU A 8 -4.23 -6.35 -0.81
CA LEU A 8 -5.25 -6.95 0.04
C LEU A 8 -5.94 -8.13 -0.66
N SER A 9 -6.46 -7.89 -1.87
CA SER A 9 -7.18 -8.89 -2.65
C SER A 9 -6.28 -10.06 -3.07
N ALA A 10 -5.06 -9.76 -3.55
CA ALA A 10 -4.11 -10.76 -4.00
C ALA A 10 -3.61 -11.65 -2.85
N VAL A 11 -3.22 -11.05 -1.72
CA VAL A 11 -2.77 -11.79 -0.53
C VAL A 11 -3.91 -12.63 0.03
N SER A 12 -5.12 -12.09 0.13
CA SER A 12 -6.29 -12.83 0.60
C SER A 12 -6.55 -14.09 -0.23
N ALA A 13 -6.61 -13.94 -1.57
CA ALA A 13 -6.86 -15.06 -2.47
C ALA A 13 -5.75 -16.12 -2.43
N LEU A 14 -4.49 -15.71 -2.54
CA LEU A 14 -3.35 -16.63 -2.57
C LEU A 14 -3.11 -17.30 -1.21
N ALA A 15 -3.30 -16.59 -0.10
CA ALA A 15 -3.18 -17.17 1.24
C ALA A 15 -4.31 -18.17 1.52
N ALA A 16 -5.54 -17.88 1.09
CA ALA A 16 -6.68 -18.79 1.24
C ALA A 16 -6.48 -20.10 0.45
N GLN A 17 -5.99 -20.01 -0.79
CA GLN A 17 -5.66 -21.19 -1.59
C GLN A 17 -4.60 -22.07 -0.93
N ASN A 18 -3.52 -21.45 -0.43
CA ASN A 18 -2.45 -22.18 0.26
C ASN A 18 -2.92 -22.77 1.58
N MET A 19 -3.79 -22.08 2.31
CA MET A 19 -4.38 -22.60 3.54
C MET A 19 -5.29 -23.81 3.26
N GLY A 20 -6.15 -23.74 2.24
CA GLY A 20 -7.00 -24.87 1.82
C GLY A 20 -6.21 -26.09 1.37
N ALA A 21 -5.00 -25.90 0.84
CA ALA A 21 -4.08 -26.97 0.48
C ALA A 21 -3.18 -27.45 1.64
N GLY A 22 -3.36 -26.94 2.86
CA GLY A 22 -2.51 -27.25 4.02
C GLY A 22 -1.08 -26.66 3.94
N ASN A 23 -0.78 -25.84 2.94
CA ASN A 23 0.55 -25.29 2.68
C ASN A 23 0.76 -23.92 3.34
N HIS A 24 0.72 -23.90 4.67
CA HIS A 24 0.84 -22.65 5.43
C HIS A 24 2.17 -21.92 5.23
N GLN A 25 3.24 -22.64 4.90
CA GLN A 25 4.54 -22.05 4.60
C GLN A 25 4.48 -21.15 3.36
N ARG A 26 3.86 -21.63 2.27
CA ARG A 26 3.64 -20.83 1.06
C ARG A 26 2.70 -19.66 1.33
N GLY A 27 1.68 -19.85 2.17
CA GLY A 27 0.82 -18.75 2.62
C GLY A 27 1.59 -17.62 3.30
N ARG A 28 2.55 -17.93 4.19
CA ARG A 28 3.43 -16.92 4.80
C ARG A 28 4.37 -16.26 3.80
N GLN A 29 4.87 -17.02 2.82
CA GLN A 29 5.72 -16.47 1.76
C GLN A 29 4.98 -15.47 0.88
N VAL A 30 3.69 -15.71 0.58
CA VAL A 30 2.83 -14.75 -0.12
C VAL A 30 2.79 -13.40 0.61
N LEU A 31 2.53 -13.42 1.92
CA LEU A 31 2.53 -12.20 2.75
C LEU A 31 3.88 -11.49 2.70
N TYR A 32 4.98 -12.24 2.90
CA TYR A 32 6.33 -11.69 2.87
C TYR A 32 6.64 -11.00 1.54
N TYR A 33 6.39 -11.67 0.41
CA TYR A 33 6.63 -11.09 -0.90
C TYR A 33 5.75 -9.86 -1.17
N ALA A 34 4.49 -9.88 -0.77
CA ALA A 34 3.60 -8.73 -0.92
C ALA A 34 4.10 -7.51 -0.11
N ILE A 35 4.57 -7.72 1.13
CA ILE A 35 5.18 -6.66 1.94
C ILE A 35 6.43 -6.09 1.26
N VAL A 36 7.33 -6.95 0.77
CA VAL A 36 8.54 -6.51 0.06
C VAL A 36 8.19 -5.70 -1.18
N ILE A 37 7.22 -6.15 -1.97
CA ILE A 37 6.73 -5.43 -3.17
C ILE A 37 6.17 -4.06 -2.79
N CYS A 38 5.32 -3.97 -1.76
CA CYS A 38 4.77 -2.70 -1.26
C CYS A 38 5.85 -1.72 -0.85
N ILE A 39 6.85 -2.18 -0.09
CA ILE A 39 7.95 -1.33 0.39
C ILE A 39 8.81 -0.88 -0.79
N CYS A 40 9.27 -1.79 -1.64
CA CYS A 40 10.11 -1.46 -2.78
C CYS A 40 9.41 -0.48 -3.72
N PHE A 41 8.16 -0.78 -4.10
CA PHE A 41 7.39 0.10 -4.98
C PHE A 41 7.11 1.46 -4.34
N GLY A 42 6.70 1.48 -3.08
CA GLY A 42 6.39 2.72 -2.39
C GLY A 42 7.62 3.60 -2.14
N VAL A 43 8.80 3.01 -1.89
CA VAL A 43 10.08 3.74 -1.83
C VAL A 43 10.42 4.36 -3.19
N ILE A 44 10.30 3.59 -4.29
CA ILE A 44 10.53 4.10 -5.65
C ILE A 44 9.59 5.29 -5.95
N CYS A 45 8.30 5.13 -5.65
CA CYS A 45 7.31 6.19 -5.83
C CYS A 45 7.58 7.41 -4.94
N SER A 46 8.04 7.21 -3.70
CA SER A 46 8.37 8.31 -2.79
C SER A 46 9.56 9.11 -3.30
N ILE A 47 10.62 8.44 -3.74
CA ILE A 47 11.81 9.08 -4.32
C ILE A 47 11.42 9.86 -5.59
N ALA A 48 10.57 9.28 -6.44
CA ALA A 48 10.09 9.95 -7.65
C ALA A 48 9.17 11.14 -7.34
N ALA A 49 8.26 11.02 -6.37
CA ALA A 49 7.30 12.08 -6.06
C ALA A 49 7.95 13.30 -5.37
N GLN A 50 8.98 13.10 -4.55
CA GLN A 50 9.55 14.17 -3.72
C GLN A 50 10.04 15.42 -4.48
N PRO A 51 10.83 15.29 -5.58
CA PRO A 51 11.26 16.45 -6.35
C PRO A 51 10.18 17.03 -7.27
N PHE A 52 9.14 16.24 -7.60
CA PHE A 52 8.12 16.61 -8.58
C PHE A 52 6.75 16.94 -7.97
N ALA A 53 6.63 16.98 -6.64
CA ALA A 53 5.33 17.09 -5.97
C ALA A 53 4.56 18.38 -6.35
N ASP A 54 5.22 19.53 -6.43
CA ASP A 54 4.58 20.79 -6.79
C ASP A 54 4.13 20.78 -8.27
N GLN A 55 4.93 20.17 -9.15
CA GLN A 55 4.65 20.01 -10.57
C GLN A 55 3.46 19.07 -10.78
N ILE A 56 3.41 17.95 -10.05
CA ILE A 56 2.29 17.00 -10.07
C ILE A 56 0.99 17.70 -9.65
N VAL A 57 1.03 18.48 -8.57
CA VAL A 57 -0.14 19.25 -8.11
C VAL A 57 -0.52 20.35 -9.11
N GLY A 58 0.47 21.02 -9.71
CA GLY A 58 0.27 22.05 -10.72
C GLY A 58 -0.39 21.57 -12.01
N LEU A 59 -0.40 20.27 -12.30
CA LEU A 59 -1.19 19.70 -13.41
C LEU A 59 -2.70 19.87 -13.19
N PHE A 60 -3.15 19.93 -11.93
CA PHE A 60 -4.56 20.00 -11.55
C PHE A 60 -4.99 21.39 -11.08
N VAL A 61 -4.04 22.26 -10.75
CA VAL A 61 -4.28 23.59 -10.17
C VAL A 61 -3.62 24.66 -11.04
N LYS A 62 -4.43 25.55 -11.63
CA LYS A 62 -3.97 26.69 -12.44
C LYS A 62 -4.12 28.00 -11.67
N ASP A 63 -3.15 28.91 -11.84
CA ASP A 63 -3.16 30.28 -11.31
C ASP A 63 -3.36 30.42 -9.78
N ALA A 64 -3.06 29.37 -9.02
CA ALA A 64 -3.19 29.36 -7.56
C ALA A 64 -1.89 28.87 -6.87
N PRO A 65 -0.83 29.70 -6.86
CA PRO A 65 0.50 29.29 -6.37
C PRO A 65 0.49 28.84 -4.89
N LYS A 66 -0.37 29.44 -4.06
CA LYS A 66 -0.52 29.05 -2.65
C LYS A 66 -1.11 27.64 -2.50
N VAL A 67 -2.04 27.25 -3.38
CA VAL A 67 -2.65 25.91 -3.38
C VAL A 67 -1.64 24.88 -3.86
N THR A 68 -0.86 25.19 -4.89
CA THR A 68 0.21 24.31 -5.38
C THR A 68 1.26 24.04 -4.32
N LEU A 69 1.70 25.08 -3.60
CA LEU A 69 2.67 24.95 -2.50
C LEU A 69 2.16 24.04 -1.38
N LEU A 70 0.94 24.28 -0.88
CA LEU A 70 0.37 23.49 0.22
C LEU A 70 0.04 22.06 -0.22
N GLY A 71 -0.48 21.88 -1.44
CA GLY A 71 -0.75 20.58 -2.02
C GLY A 71 0.52 19.76 -2.22
N GLY A 72 1.61 20.39 -2.67
CA GLY A 72 2.90 19.74 -2.83
C GLY A 72 3.55 19.36 -1.49
N GLN A 73 3.39 20.18 -0.45
CA GLN A 73 3.79 19.80 0.92
C GLN A 73 3.00 18.58 1.41
N TYR A 74 1.68 18.58 1.21
CA TYR A 74 0.82 17.45 1.54
C TYR A 74 1.26 16.18 0.79
N LEU A 75 1.48 16.26 -0.52
CA LEU A 75 1.86 15.10 -1.34
C LEU A 75 3.19 14.48 -0.89
N ARG A 76 4.18 15.31 -0.53
CA ARG A 76 5.49 14.87 -0.01
C ARG A 76 5.38 14.14 1.32
N ALA A 77 4.43 14.50 2.18
CA ALA A 77 4.18 13.78 3.43
C ALA A 77 3.34 12.52 3.17
N TYR A 78 2.30 12.62 2.34
CA TYR A 78 1.34 11.56 2.08
C TYR A 78 1.93 10.36 1.32
N VAL A 79 2.93 10.55 0.47
CA VAL A 79 3.52 9.44 -0.29
C VAL A 79 4.12 8.35 0.61
N PHE A 80 4.62 8.72 1.79
CA PHE A 80 5.13 7.75 2.77
C PHE A 80 4.02 6.92 3.42
N ASP A 81 2.86 7.52 3.69
CA ASP A 81 1.68 6.82 4.22
C ASP A 81 1.27 5.66 3.31
N CYS A 82 1.41 5.82 1.99
CA CYS A 82 1.08 4.79 1.03
C CYS A 82 1.90 3.50 1.22
N ILE A 83 3.13 3.58 1.73
CA ILE A 83 3.96 2.41 2.07
C ILE A 83 3.33 1.66 3.23
N PHE A 84 3.02 2.37 4.32
CA PHE A 84 2.43 1.81 5.53
C PHE A 84 1.04 1.21 5.26
N ALA A 85 0.20 1.94 4.51
CA ALA A 85 -1.09 1.43 4.05
C ALA A 85 -0.94 0.15 3.23
N GLY A 86 0.06 0.08 2.34
CA GLY A 86 0.34 -1.14 1.57
C GLY A 86 0.65 -2.35 2.46
N VAL A 87 1.50 -2.17 3.47
CA VAL A 87 1.85 -3.23 4.44
C VAL A 87 0.63 -3.64 5.28
N HIS A 88 -0.11 -2.67 5.81
CA HIS A 88 -1.32 -2.89 6.60
C HIS A 88 -2.37 -3.70 5.84
N PHE A 89 -2.58 -3.37 4.56
CA PHE A 89 -3.54 -4.09 3.71
C PHE A 89 -3.07 -5.51 3.35
N CYS A 90 -1.75 -5.76 3.23
CA CYS A 90 -1.23 -7.12 3.09
C CYS A 90 -1.57 -7.99 4.30
N PHE A 91 -1.36 -7.48 5.53
CA PHE A 91 -1.72 -8.19 6.76
C PHE A 91 -3.23 -8.41 6.87
N SER A 92 -4.01 -7.38 6.58
CA SER A 92 -5.47 -7.45 6.55
C SER A 92 -5.98 -8.59 5.65
N GLY A 93 -5.37 -8.72 4.46
CA GLY A 93 -5.70 -9.78 3.49
C GLY A 93 -5.32 -11.15 4.02
N TYR A 94 -4.14 -11.27 4.62
CA TYR A 94 -3.66 -12.53 5.19
C TYR A 94 -4.52 -13.00 6.36
N PHE A 95 -4.84 -12.12 7.32
CA PHE A 95 -5.68 -12.48 8.46
C PHE A 95 -7.10 -12.83 8.04
N SER A 96 -7.66 -12.11 7.06
CA SER A 96 -8.96 -12.42 6.49
C SER A 96 -8.97 -13.79 5.82
N ALA A 97 -7.91 -14.14 5.09
CA ALA A 97 -7.77 -15.47 4.50
C ALA A 97 -7.84 -16.57 5.56
N TYR A 98 -7.21 -16.37 6.73
CA TYR A 98 -7.19 -17.34 7.83
C TYR A 98 -8.43 -17.32 8.75
N GLY A 99 -9.50 -16.62 8.37
CA GLY A 99 -10.70 -16.51 9.20
C GLY A 99 -10.47 -15.73 10.50
N LYS A 100 -9.43 -14.89 10.54
CA LYS A 100 -9.04 -14.07 11.68
C LYS A 100 -9.21 -12.58 11.39
N SER A 101 -10.29 -12.20 10.69
CA SER A 101 -10.55 -10.82 10.26
C SER A 101 -10.60 -9.82 11.41
N ILE A 102 -10.89 -10.23 12.65
CA ILE A 102 -10.82 -9.33 13.80
C ILE A 102 -9.41 -8.76 14.02
N TYR A 103 -8.36 -9.52 13.74
CA TYR A 103 -6.98 -9.01 13.80
C TYR A 103 -6.75 -7.95 12.73
N SER A 104 -7.44 -8.04 11.58
CA SER A 104 -7.42 -7.00 10.54
C SER A 104 -7.98 -5.65 11.01
N PHE A 105 -8.88 -5.64 11.99
CA PHE A 105 -9.49 -4.41 12.49
C PHE A 105 -8.69 -3.77 13.63
N ILE A 106 -7.93 -4.56 14.40
CA ILE A 106 -7.27 -4.10 15.62
C ILE A 106 -5.80 -3.68 15.36
N HIS A 107 -5.13 -4.30 14.39
CA HIS A 107 -3.79 -3.88 13.95
C HIS A 107 -3.82 -2.62 13.08
#